data_AF-A0A353NPD7-F1
#
_entry.id   AF-A0A353NPD7-F1
#
_cell.length_a   1.000
_cell.length_b   1.000
_cell.length_c   1.000
_cell.angle_alpha   90.00
_cell.angle_beta   90.00
_cell.angle_gamma   90.00
#
_symmetry.space_group_name_H-M   'P 1'
#
loop_
_entity.id
_entity.type
_entity.pdbx_description
1 polymer ?
#
loop_
_entity_poly.entity_id
_entity_poly.type
_entity_poly.pdbx_seq_one_letter_code
_entity_poly.pdbx_strand_id
1 'polypeptide(L)'
;MVASSVLGVISQRLVRRVCTFCQEKRQLSEMERTIAGTFGSQQKVRATKGCGECSHTGYRGRIPLHEILKVSSGLQNEILQGVSTAELRNTALAEGMISIKEDGICKSLQGITTIQEVMRVTGEEEGKEDKQSTVSGML
;
A
#
# COMPACT_ATOMS: atom_id res chain seq x y z
N MET A 1 -13.27 25.41 4.46
CA MET A 1 -11.99 25.89 3.90
C MET A 1 -11.02 24.77 3.50
N VAL A 2 -11.13 23.54 4.00
CA VAL A 2 -10.21 22.45 3.61
C VAL A 2 -10.39 22.05 2.14
N ALA A 3 -11.64 21.83 1.71
CA ALA A 3 -11.97 21.37 0.36
C ALA A 3 -11.46 22.30 -0.76
N SER A 4 -11.47 23.62 -0.53
CA SER A 4 -11.13 24.64 -1.53
C SER A 4 -9.63 24.95 -1.64
N SER A 5 -8.80 24.46 -0.71
CA SER A 5 -7.39 24.88 -0.59
C SER A 5 -6.40 23.71 -0.71
N VAL A 6 -6.85 22.47 -0.53
CA VAL A 6 -6.01 21.27 -0.65
C VAL A 6 -6.18 20.68 -2.05
N LEU A 7 -5.08 20.62 -2.82
CA LEU A 7 -5.06 19.98 -4.15
C LEU A 7 -4.91 18.45 -4.07
N GLY A 8 -4.33 17.96 -2.98
CA GLY A 8 -4.07 16.55 -2.77
C GLY A 8 -3.36 16.30 -1.45
N VAL A 9 -3.35 15.02 -1.06
CA VAL A 9 -2.67 14.52 0.14
C VAL A 9 -1.78 13.37 -0.28
N ILE A 10 -0.54 13.39 0.21
CA ILE A 10 0.40 12.28 0.03
C ILE A 10 0.57 11.60 1.38
N SER A 11 0.25 10.31 1.43
CA SER A 11 0.62 9.44 2.54
C SER A 11 1.81 8.60 2.13
N GLN A 12 2.76 8.40 3.06
CA GLN A 12 3.93 7.59 2.80
C GLN A 12 4.30 6.70 3.98
N ARG A 13 4.81 5.51 3.67
CA ARG A 13 5.47 4.61 4.64
C ARG A 13 6.83 4.19 4.09
N LEU A 14 7.80 3.90 4.96
CA LEU A 14 9.12 3.42 4.54
C LEU A 14 9.21 1.90 4.71
N VAL A 15 9.60 1.21 3.64
CA VAL A 15 9.95 -0.21 3.67
C VAL A 15 11.45 -0.40 3.45
N ARG A 16 11.99 -1.49 3.98
CA ARG A 16 13.39 -1.86 3.72
C ARG A 16 13.54 -2.33 2.27
N ARG A 17 14.66 -1.94 1.65
CA ARG A 17 14.99 -2.35 0.27
C ARG A 17 15.79 -3.65 0.29
N VAL A 18 15.46 -4.58 -0.62
CA VAL A 18 16.20 -5.84 -0.82
C VAL A 18 17.68 -5.54 -1.07
N CYS A 19 18.57 -6.23 -0.35
CA CYS A 19 20.00 -6.10 -0.56
C CYS A 19 20.41 -6.64 -1.94
N THR A 20 21.12 -5.83 -2.73
CA THR A 20 21.53 -6.21 -4.09
C THR A 20 22.62 -7.29 -4.13
N PHE A 21 23.34 -7.51 -3.04
CA PHE A 21 24.47 -8.45 -2.95
C PHE A 21 24.06 -9.88 -2.59
N CYS A 22 22.95 -10.06 -1.86
CA CYS A 22 22.49 -11.37 -1.40
C CYS A 22 21.06 -11.70 -1.83
N GLN A 23 20.56 -11.03 -2.87
CA GLN A 23 19.23 -11.28 -3.43
C GLN A 23 19.23 -12.51 -4.35
N GLU A 24 18.17 -13.30 -4.29
CA GLU A 24 17.98 -14.45 -5.16
C GLU A 24 16.58 -14.46 -5.76
N LYS A 25 16.44 -15.01 -6.97
CA LYS A 25 15.12 -15.18 -7.58
C LYS A 25 14.46 -16.42 -6.99
N ARG A 26 13.20 -16.30 -6.58
CA ARG A 26 12.35 -17.43 -6.21
C ARG A 26 10.97 -17.29 -6.82
N GLN A 27 10.21 -18.37 -6.84
CA GLN A 27 8.80 -18.32 -7.22
C GLN A 27 7.95 -17.72 -6.08
N LEU A 28 6.86 -17.06 -6.45
CA LEU A 28 5.81 -16.66 -5.51
C LEU A 28 5.19 -17.90 -4.85
N SER A 29 5.03 -17.85 -3.53
CA SER A 29 4.23 -18.86 -2.82
C SER A 29 2.74 -18.69 -3.15
N GLU A 30 1.92 -19.70 -2.86
CA GLU A 30 0.47 -19.62 -3.09
C GLU A 30 -0.17 -18.42 -2.36
N MET A 31 0.18 -18.24 -1.08
CA MET A 31 -0.28 -17.10 -0.28
C MET A 31 0.12 -15.75 -0.92
N GLU A 32 1.35 -15.64 -1.42
CA GLU A 32 1.82 -14.42 -2.06
C GLU A 32 1.17 -14.16 -3.41
N ARG A 33 0.77 -15.21 -4.15
CA ARG A 33 -0.04 -15.04 -5.36
C ARG A 33 -1.40 -14.47 -5.03
N THR A 34 -2.03 -14.96 -3.96
CA THR A 34 -3.31 -14.41 -3.47
C THR A 34 -3.16 -12.94 -3.07
N ILE A 35 -2.08 -12.59 -2.34
CA ILE A 35 -1.81 -11.20 -1.95
C ILE A 35 -1.52 -10.33 -3.18
N ALA A 36 -0.76 -10.82 -4.15
CA ALA A 36 -0.41 -10.09 -5.36
C ALA A 36 -1.61 -9.85 -6.29
N GLY A 37 -2.65 -10.68 -6.19
CA GLY A 37 -3.90 -10.52 -6.93
C GLY A 37 -3.67 -10.34 -8.44
N THR A 38 -4.33 -9.34 -9.02
CA THR A 38 -4.26 -9.00 -10.45
C THR A 38 -2.93 -8.36 -10.88
N PHE A 39 -2.10 -7.90 -9.95
CA PHE A 39 -0.80 -7.29 -10.25
C PHE A 39 0.25 -8.32 -10.71
N GLY A 40 0.00 -9.62 -10.47
CA GLY A 40 0.95 -10.71 -10.68
C GLY A 40 1.03 -11.27 -12.10
N SER A 41 1.56 -10.52 -13.07
CA SER A 41 2.02 -11.14 -14.34
C SER A 41 3.39 -11.81 -14.19
N GLN A 42 4.18 -11.38 -13.20
CA GLN A 42 5.50 -11.93 -12.91
C GLN A 42 5.43 -13.04 -11.87
N GLN A 43 5.98 -14.21 -12.18
CA GLN A 43 6.01 -15.36 -11.27
C GLN A 43 7.25 -15.41 -10.35
N LYS A 44 8.23 -14.51 -10.56
CA LYS A 44 9.51 -14.53 -9.85
C LYS A 44 9.70 -13.27 -9.04
N VAL A 45 9.89 -13.43 -7.73
CA VAL A 45 10.20 -12.36 -6.76
C VAL A 45 11.60 -12.52 -6.19
N ARG A 46 12.06 -11.53 -5.43
CA ARG A 46 13.36 -11.58 -4.75
C ARG A 46 13.21 -12.11 -3.32
N ALA A 47 14.05 -13.07 -2.98
CA ALA A 47 14.32 -13.52 -1.63
C ALA A 47 15.67 -12.97 -1.15
N THR A 48 15.85 -12.92 0.18
CA THR A 48 17.04 -12.38 0.81
C THR A 48 17.70 -13.44 1.69
N LYS A 49 19.01 -13.67 1.53
CA LYS A 49 19.77 -14.59 2.39
C LYS A 49 20.50 -13.92 3.56
N GLY A 50 20.79 -12.63 3.44
CA GLY A 50 21.68 -11.92 4.38
C GLY A 50 23.16 -12.12 4.02
N CYS A 51 23.95 -11.05 4.14
CA CYS A 51 25.41 -11.07 3.92
C CYS A 51 26.06 -9.93 4.71
N GLY A 52 27.40 -9.85 4.71
CA GLY A 52 28.14 -8.78 5.40
C GLY A 52 27.73 -7.37 4.97
N GLU A 53 27.42 -7.17 3.68
CA GLU A 53 27.01 -5.87 3.11
C GLU A 53 25.69 -5.31 3.65
N CYS A 54 24.83 -6.17 4.21
CA CYS A 54 23.55 -5.78 4.80
C CYS A 54 23.46 -6.11 6.29
N SER A 55 24.60 -6.32 6.95
CA SER A 55 24.68 -6.75 8.35
C SER A 55 23.79 -7.98 8.62
N HIS A 56 23.80 -8.93 7.67
CA HIS A 56 23.00 -10.16 7.71
C HIS A 56 21.48 -9.99 7.78
N THR A 57 20.94 -8.79 7.56
CA THR A 57 19.48 -8.55 7.61
C THR A 57 18.74 -8.98 6.35
N GLY A 58 19.45 -9.08 5.22
CA GLY A 58 18.85 -9.27 3.90
C GLY A 58 18.42 -7.97 3.22
N TYR A 59 18.47 -6.83 3.92
CA TYR A 59 18.01 -5.54 3.42
C TYR A 59 19.06 -4.44 3.56
N ARG A 60 19.12 -3.52 2.59
CA ARG A 60 20.05 -2.38 2.64
C ARG A 60 19.37 -1.12 2.12
N GLY A 61 19.20 -0.14 3.00
CA GLY A 61 18.50 1.10 2.72
C GLY A 61 16.98 0.97 2.83
N ARG A 62 16.29 2.07 2.54
CA ARG A 62 14.82 2.20 2.61
C ARG A 62 14.29 2.83 1.33
N ILE A 63 13.07 2.48 0.97
CA ILE A 63 12.32 3.11 -0.12
C ILE A 63 10.92 3.47 0.38
N PRO A 64 10.34 4.58 -0.10
CA PRO A 64 8.98 4.94 0.27
C PRO A 64 7.96 4.09 -0.49
N LEU A 65 6.85 3.81 0.17
CA LEU A 65 5.57 3.45 -0.41
C LEU A 65 4.68 4.68 -0.38
N HIS A 66 3.92 4.94 -1.43
CA HIS A 66 3.12 6.14 -1.57
C HIS A 66 1.65 5.80 -1.82
N GLU A 67 0.78 6.60 -1.22
CA GLU A 67 -0.62 6.73 -1.59
C GLU A 67 -0.87 8.21 -1.84
N ILE A 68 -1.43 8.53 -3.00
CA ILE A 68 -1.61 9.92 -3.45
C ILE A 68 -3.09 10.13 -3.71
N LEU A 69 -3.74 10.81 -2.77
CA LEU A 69 -5.11 11.27 -2.91
C LEU A 69 -5.10 12.61 -3.65
N LYS A 70 -5.59 12.63 -4.89
CA LYS A 70 -5.84 13.89 -5.60
C LYS A 70 -7.25 14.36 -5.26
N VAL A 71 -7.40 15.62 -4.84
CA VAL A 71 -8.74 16.17 -4.56
C VAL A 71 -9.39 16.53 -5.89
N SER A 72 -10.20 15.62 -6.41
CA SER A 72 -11.04 15.87 -7.59
C SER A 72 -12.23 16.77 -7.23
N SER A 73 -12.92 17.30 -8.23
CA SER A 73 -14.17 18.03 -8.01
C SER A 73 -15.24 17.15 -7.34
N GLY A 74 -15.24 15.84 -7.60
CA GLY A 74 -16.14 14.87 -6.97
C GLY A 74 -15.85 14.75 -5.47
N LEU A 75 -14.61 14.44 -5.12
CA LEU A 75 -14.15 14.38 -3.73
C LEU A 75 -14.33 15.72 -3.01
N GLN A 76 -14.12 16.84 -3.68
CA GLN A 76 -14.34 18.17 -3.11
C GLN A 76 -15.81 18.36 -2.67
N ASN A 77 -16.76 17.91 -3.49
CA ASN A 77 -18.18 17.94 -3.15
C ASN A 77 -18.51 17.01 -1.98
N GLU A 78 -17.97 15.78 -1.98
CA GLU A 78 -18.17 14.82 -0.89
C GLU A 78 -17.62 15.34 0.45
N ILE A 79 -16.45 15.99 0.43
CA ILE A 79 -15.88 16.65 1.63
C ILE A 79 -16.81 17.76 2.13
N LEU A 80 -17.38 18.58 1.24
CA LEU A 80 -18.32 19.64 1.63
C LEU A 80 -19.64 19.09 2.19
N GLN A 81 -20.05 17.91 1.74
CA GLN A 81 -21.24 17.21 2.24
C GLN A 81 -20.99 16.46 3.55
N GLY A 82 -19.74 16.36 4.03
CA GLY A 82 -19.40 15.66 5.26
C GLY A 82 -19.51 14.14 5.15
N VAL A 83 -19.29 13.60 3.95
CA VAL A 83 -19.27 12.16 3.65
C VAL A 83 -18.19 11.45 4.49
N SER A 84 -18.41 10.17 4.81
CA SER A 84 -17.48 9.42 5.66
C SER A 84 -16.11 9.22 4.99
N THR A 85 -15.06 9.03 5.78
CA THR A 85 -13.70 8.77 5.25
C THR A 85 -13.63 7.48 4.43
N ALA A 86 -14.42 6.48 4.78
CA ALA A 86 -14.52 5.23 4.03
C ALA A 86 -15.12 5.44 2.63
N GLU A 87 -16.19 6.23 2.53
CA GLU A 87 -16.80 6.59 1.25
C GLU A 87 -15.85 7.46 0.40
N LEU A 88 -15.20 8.46 1.00
CA LEU A 88 -14.16 9.26 0.31
C LEU A 88 -13.03 8.38 -0.23
N ARG A 89 -12.59 7.38 0.56
CA ARG A 89 -11.57 6.41 0.13
C ARG A 89 -12.06 5.57 -1.05
N ASN A 90 -13.29 5.09 -1.00
CA ASN A 90 -13.88 4.32 -2.10
C ASN A 90 -13.95 5.13 -3.40
N THR A 91 -14.38 6.39 -3.32
CA THR A 91 -14.38 7.31 -4.47
C THR A 91 -12.98 7.52 -5.00
N ALA A 92 -11.99 7.77 -4.12
CA ALA A 92 -10.61 7.96 -4.53
C ALA A 92 -10.01 6.72 -5.22
N LEU A 93 -10.26 5.52 -4.69
CA LEU A 93 -9.82 4.26 -5.30
C LEU A 93 -10.49 4.04 -6.66
N ALA A 94 -11.78 4.33 -6.79
CA ALA A 94 -12.50 4.27 -8.06
C ALA A 94 -11.97 5.29 -9.09
N GLU A 95 -11.51 6.45 -8.64
CA GLU A 95 -10.81 7.45 -9.47
C GLU A 95 -9.35 7.08 -9.79
N GLY A 96 -8.87 5.92 -9.35
CA GLY A 96 -7.55 5.39 -9.69
C GLY A 96 -6.44 5.70 -8.68
N MET A 97 -6.79 6.11 -7.46
CA MET A 97 -5.82 6.16 -6.36
C MET A 97 -5.26 4.75 -6.10
N ILE A 98 -3.94 4.65 -6.03
CA ILE A 98 -3.25 3.41 -5.64
C ILE A 98 -2.98 3.45 -4.14
N SER A 99 -3.40 2.42 -3.43
CA SER A 99 -3.16 2.32 -1.99
C SER A 99 -1.68 2.04 -1.67
N ILE A 100 -1.27 2.33 -0.44
CA ILE A 100 0.10 2.04 0.04
C ILE A 100 0.45 0.55 -0.14
N LYS A 101 -0.52 -0.34 0.12
CA LYS A 101 -0.34 -1.79 -0.02
C LYS A 101 -0.13 -2.19 -1.47
N GLU A 102 -0.92 -1.65 -2.40
CA GLU A 102 -0.78 -1.93 -3.84
C GLU A 102 0.54 -1.42 -4.42
N ASP A 103 0.97 -0.21 -4.05
CA ASP A 103 2.30 0.31 -4.43
C ASP A 103 3.43 -0.58 -3.86
N GLY A 104 3.27 -1.04 -2.62
CA GLY A 104 4.17 -2.01 -2.00
C GLY A 104 4.24 -3.34 -2.76
N ILE A 105 3.08 -3.92 -3.11
CA ILE A 105 2.98 -5.15 -3.89
C ILE A 105 3.66 -4.96 -5.24
N CYS A 106 3.37 -3.88 -5.97
CA CYS A 106 4.01 -3.55 -7.24
C CYS A 106 5.54 -3.53 -7.13
N LYS A 107 6.08 -2.82 -6.12
CA LYS A 107 7.53 -2.75 -5.87
C LYS A 107 8.14 -4.09 -5.45
N SER A 108 7.37 -4.93 -4.76
CA SER A 108 7.81 -6.27 -4.38
C SER A 108 7.93 -7.20 -5.59
N LEU A 109 7.00 -7.11 -6.54
CA LEU A 109 7.04 -7.86 -7.80
C LEU A 109 8.21 -7.41 -8.67
N GLN A 110 8.56 -6.13 -8.65
CA GLN A 110 9.77 -5.59 -9.29
C GLN A 110 11.08 -5.99 -8.57
N GLY A 111 11.00 -6.64 -7.39
CA GLY A 111 12.16 -7.08 -6.62
C GLY A 111 12.86 -5.98 -5.82
N ILE A 112 12.21 -4.84 -5.61
CA ILE A 112 12.78 -3.71 -4.84
C ILE A 112 12.65 -3.97 -3.34
N THR A 113 11.52 -4.55 -2.92
CA THR A 113 11.24 -4.98 -1.54
C THR A 113 10.68 -6.42 -1.56
N THR A 114 10.28 -6.96 -0.41
CA THR A 114 9.61 -8.27 -0.32
C THR A 114 8.15 -8.09 0.08
N ILE A 115 7.28 -9.03 -0.31
CA ILE A 115 5.86 -9.02 0.10
C ILE A 115 5.74 -9.05 1.63
N GLN A 116 6.57 -9.87 2.30
CA GLN A 116 6.65 -9.90 3.76
C GLN A 116 6.93 -8.51 4.36
N GLU A 117 7.84 -7.74 3.75
CA GLU A 117 8.18 -6.42 4.25
C GLU A 117 7.06 -5.40 4.01
N VAL A 118 6.32 -5.52 2.90
CA VAL A 118 5.12 -4.73 2.62
C VAL A 118 4.06 -5.04 3.68
N MET A 119 3.73 -6.31 3.88
CA MET A 119 2.71 -6.73 4.86
C MET A 119 3.05 -6.31 6.29
N ARG A 120 4.33 -6.35 6.67
CA ARG A 120 4.82 -5.83 7.97
C ARG A 120 4.48 -4.34 8.16
N VAL A 121 4.51 -3.57 7.07
CA VAL A 121 4.30 -2.13 7.10
C VAL A 121 2.87 -1.74 6.79
N THR A 122 2.06 -2.57 6.13
CA THR A 122 0.69 -2.19 5.70
C THR A 122 -0.43 -3.03 6.32
N GLY A 123 -0.12 -4.14 6.99
CA GLY A 123 -1.10 -5.14 7.44
C GLY A 123 -2.13 -4.69 8.49
N GLU A 124 -2.06 -3.46 9.00
CA GLU A 124 -2.97 -2.95 10.03
C GLU A 124 -4.14 -2.11 9.48
N GLU A 125 -4.10 -1.64 8.22
CA GLU A 125 -5.05 -0.63 7.73
C GLU A 125 -6.38 -1.19 7.23
N GLU A 126 -6.45 -2.45 6.78
CA GLU A 126 -7.68 -3.02 6.21
C GLU A 126 -8.71 -3.47 7.27
N GLY A 127 -8.38 -3.46 8.57
CA GLY A 127 -9.19 -4.09 9.62
C GLY A 127 -10.07 -3.18 10.49
N LYS A 128 -10.04 -1.85 10.29
CA LYS A 128 -10.70 -0.90 11.21
C LYS A 128 -11.90 -0.13 10.65
N GLU A 129 -12.06 -0.04 9.33
CA GLU A 129 -13.04 0.90 8.75
C GLU A 129 -14.44 0.30 8.51
N ASP A 130 -14.58 -1.04 8.49
CA ASP A 130 -15.88 -1.71 8.27
C ASP A 130 -16.80 -1.77 9.50
N LYS A 131 -16.40 -1.23 10.67
CA LYS A 131 -17.16 -1.41 11.94
C LYS A 131 -17.94 -0.18 12.44
N GLN A 132 -18.07 0.90 11.67
CA GLN A 132 -18.80 2.10 12.13
C GLN A 132 -20.12 2.42 11.41
N SER A 133 -20.61 1.58 10.50
CA SER A 133 -21.86 1.84 9.76
C SER A 133 -23.14 1.17 10.31
N THR A 134 -23.13 0.55 11.50
CA THR A 134 -24.34 -0.16 12.03
C THR A 134 -24.96 0.40 13.31
N VAL A 135 -24.67 1.63 13.73
CA VAL A 135 -25.41 2.25 14.85
C VAL A 135 -25.95 3.63 14.47
N SER A 136 -26.96 3.64 13.61
CA SER A 136 -27.99 4.69 13.60
C SER A 136 -29.22 4.16 12.88
N GLY A 137 -29.98 3.32 13.58
CA GLY A 137 -31.20 2.71 13.06
C GLY A 137 -31.97 1.98 14.15
N MET A 138 -32.18 2.63 15.28
CA MET A 138 -33.18 2.20 16.26
C MET A 138 -33.68 3.41 17.04
N LEU A 139 -35.01 3.54 17.04
CA LEU A 139 -35.90 4.56 17.61
C LEU A 139 -36.25 5.72 16.66
#